data_AF-A0A936UE91-F1
#
_entry.id   AF-A0A936UE91-F1
#
_cell.length_a   1.000
_cell.length_b   1.000
_cell.length_c   1.000
_cell.angle_alpha   90.00
_cell.angle_beta   90.00
_cell.angle_gamma   90.00
#
_symmetry.space_group_name_H-M   'P 1'
#
loop_
_entity.id
_entity.type
_entity.pdbx_description
1 polymer ?
#
loop_
_entity_poly.entity_id
_entity_poly.type
_entity_poly.pdbx_seq_one_letter_code
_entity_poly.pdbx_strand_id
1 'polypeptide(L)'
;MLRGLPVMVCNSSNPNDAVPTCSTGSTWTDGWIVFVDKNGSNTKESGEELLRTFPAQPSSIKLTPNTANERGVVFNRSGQASGVASGNVVSTGAVFEICSGKLKEGRETTFGATGRASTGRKTCP
;
A
#
# COMPACT_ATOMS: atom_id res chain seq x y z
N MET A 1 14.95 3.72 -7.80
CA MET A 1 13.95 4.68 -7.28
C MET A 1 14.27 6.06 -7.84
N LEU A 2 13.39 6.66 -8.64
CA LEU A 2 13.73 7.79 -9.54
C LEU A 2 13.87 9.17 -8.86
N ARG A 3 13.55 9.31 -7.56
CA ARG A 3 13.53 10.62 -6.86
C ARG A 3 14.46 10.77 -5.65
N GLY A 4 15.10 9.71 -5.18
CA GLY A 4 16.00 9.77 -4.01
C GLY A 4 15.33 10.21 -2.69
N LEU A 5 13.99 10.23 -2.63
CA LEU A 5 13.19 10.60 -1.46
C LEU A 5 12.37 9.39 -0.99
N PRO A 6 12.11 9.27 0.32
CA PRO A 6 11.15 8.31 0.85
C PRO A 6 9.76 8.51 0.24
N VAL A 7 9.11 7.40 -0.10
CA VAL A 7 7.76 7.36 -0.65
C VAL A 7 6.93 6.41 0.18
N MET A 8 5.70 6.80 0.49
CA MET A 8 4.76 5.94 1.17
C MET A 8 3.59 5.59 0.26
N VAL A 9 3.11 4.36 0.44
CA VAL A 9 1.85 3.86 -0.07
C VAL A 9 0.96 3.53 1.12
N CYS A 10 -0.27 4.03 1.15
CA CYS A 10 -1.21 3.73 2.23
C CYS A 10 -2.63 3.55 1.70
N ASN A 11 -3.42 2.73 2.38
CA ASN A 11 -4.85 2.61 2.16
C ASN A 11 -5.54 3.98 2.42
N SER A 12 -6.60 4.27 1.68
CA SER A 12 -7.35 5.51 1.81
C SER A 12 -8.84 5.24 1.69
N SER A 13 -9.64 5.88 2.54
CA SER A 13 -11.10 5.92 2.43
C SER A 13 -11.58 7.03 1.49
N ASN A 14 -10.69 7.94 1.09
CA ASN A 14 -11.00 9.11 0.29
C ASN A 14 -9.96 9.37 -0.82
N PRO A 15 -9.58 8.34 -1.61
CA PRO A 15 -8.51 8.46 -2.60
C PRO A 15 -8.81 9.46 -3.73
N ASN A 16 -10.07 9.84 -3.91
CA ASN A 16 -10.53 10.76 -4.97
C ASN A 16 -10.76 12.20 -4.48
N ASP A 17 -10.62 12.45 -3.18
CA ASP A 17 -10.76 13.81 -2.64
C ASP A 17 -9.63 14.70 -3.13
N ALA A 18 -9.85 16.02 -3.10
CA ALA A 18 -8.81 16.99 -3.43
C ALA A 18 -7.57 16.86 -2.51
N VAL A 19 -7.79 16.39 -1.27
CA VAL A 19 -6.74 16.13 -0.28
C VAL A 19 -6.95 14.73 0.31
N PRO A 20 -6.49 13.68 -0.38
CA PRO A 20 -6.66 12.31 0.10
C PRO A 20 -5.73 12.05 1.29
N THR A 21 -6.15 11.18 2.20
CA THR A 21 -5.38 10.85 3.42
C THR A 21 -5.21 9.34 3.58
N CYS A 22 -4.22 8.94 4.39
CA CYS A 22 -4.10 7.54 4.83
C CYS A 22 -5.22 7.20 5.81
N SER A 23 -5.81 6.01 5.69
CA SER A 23 -6.97 5.62 6.49
C SER A 23 -6.62 4.74 7.69
N THR A 24 -7.28 5.01 8.82
CA THR A 24 -7.25 4.18 10.03
C THR A 24 -8.37 3.13 10.09
N GLY A 25 -9.30 3.11 9.12
CA GLY A 25 -10.44 2.19 9.12
C GLY A 25 -10.81 1.57 7.77
N SER A 26 -10.23 2.02 6.66
CA SER A 26 -10.51 1.46 5.34
C SER A 26 -9.66 0.22 5.05
N THR A 27 -10.09 -0.55 4.06
CA THR A 27 -9.31 -1.63 3.48
C THR A 27 -8.53 -1.13 2.26
N TRP A 28 -7.53 -1.87 1.82
CA TRP A 28 -6.85 -1.63 0.54
C TRP A 28 -7.78 -1.79 -0.67
N THR A 29 -8.97 -2.37 -0.49
CA THR A 29 -10.00 -2.48 -1.52
C THR A 29 -10.74 -1.16 -1.72
N ASP A 30 -10.81 -0.31 -0.69
CA ASP A 30 -11.52 0.99 -0.74
C ASP A 30 -10.69 2.07 -1.45
N GLY A 31 -9.43 1.77 -1.73
CA GLY A 31 -8.50 2.62 -2.45
C GLY A 31 -7.23 2.87 -1.66
N TRP A 32 -6.28 3.51 -2.32
CA TRP A 32 -4.97 3.79 -1.76
C TRP A 32 -4.29 4.93 -2.51
N ILE A 33 -3.29 5.53 -1.88
CA ILE A 33 -2.54 6.65 -2.44
C ILE A 33 -1.04 6.43 -2.32
N VAL A 34 -0.30 7.14 -3.17
CA VAL A 34 1.17 7.19 -3.19
C VAL A 34 1.60 8.63 -3.05
N PHE A 35 2.48 8.91 -2.10
CA PHE A 35 2.98 10.26 -1.84
C PHE A 35 4.42 10.26 -1.36
N VAL A 36 5.07 11.41 -1.42
CA VAL A 36 6.42 11.61 -0.87
C VAL A 36 6.30 11.93 0.62
N ASP A 37 6.74 11.01 1.48
CA ASP A 37 6.76 11.16 2.94
C ASP A 37 8.11 11.73 3.39
N LYS A 38 8.33 13.04 3.17
CA LYS A 38 9.66 13.66 3.35
C LYS A 38 10.12 13.64 4.80
N ASN A 39 9.18 13.72 5.75
CA ASN A 39 9.46 13.80 7.18
C ASN A 39 9.42 12.43 7.88
N GLY A 40 9.01 11.37 7.18
CA GLY A 40 8.93 10.02 7.74
C GLY A 40 7.80 9.86 8.75
N SER A 41 6.74 10.67 8.60
CA SER A 41 5.58 10.66 9.50
C SER A 41 4.72 9.40 9.33
N ASN A 42 4.86 8.71 8.20
CA ASN A 42 4.01 7.59 7.79
C ASN A 42 2.52 7.98 7.66
N THR A 43 2.25 9.26 7.44
CA THR A 43 0.90 9.80 7.23
C THR A 43 0.95 10.84 6.13
N LYS A 44 -0.14 11.01 5.39
CA LYS A 44 -0.21 12.07 4.38
C LYS A 44 -0.50 13.41 5.06
N GLU A 45 0.46 14.32 5.02
CA GLU A 45 0.34 15.67 5.57
C GLU A 45 0.13 16.74 4.48
N SER A 46 -0.31 17.93 4.88
CA SER A 46 -0.44 19.08 3.98
C SER A 46 0.92 19.49 3.42
N GLY A 47 0.99 19.81 2.12
CA GLY A 47 2.24 20.19 1.45
C GLY A 47 3.09 19.02 0.96
N GLU A 48 2.79 17.79 1.36
CA GLU A 48 3.44 16.61 0.77
C GLU A 48 2.91 16.32 -0.63
N GLU A 49 3.83 15.96 -1.52
CA GLU A 49 3.53 15.71 -2.93
C GLU A 49 2.79 14.38 -3.09
N LEU A 50 1.54 14.47 -3.56
CA LEU A 50 0.77 13.31 -4.00
C LEU A 50 1.26 12.87 -5.38
N LEU A 51 1.72 11.63 -5.48
CA LEU A 51 2.26 11.05 -6.72
C LEU A 51 1.21 10.32 -7.54
N ARG A 52 0.31 9.58 -6.87
CA ARG A 52 -0.77 8.84 -7.52
C ARG A 52 -1.89 8.51 -6.55
N THR A 53 -3.11 8.43 -7.08
CA THR A 53 -4.28 7.91 -6.37
C THR A 53 -4.81 6.68 -7.08
N PHE A 54 -5.39 5.77 -6.31
CA PHE A 54 -6.05 4.58 -6.80
C PHE A 54 -7.43 4.48 -6.14
N PRO A 55 -8.52 4.58 -6.91
CA PRO A 55 -9.87 4.55 -6.37
C PRO A 55 -10.22 3.15 -5.83
N ALA A 56 -11.37 3.10 -5.15
CA ALA A 56 -11.99 1.85 -4.72
C ALA A 56 -12.08 0.86 -5.88
N GLN A 57 -11.73 -0.39 -5.59
CA GLN A 57 -11.83 -1.49 -6.54
C GLN A 57 -13.27 -1.97 -6.64
N PRO A 58 -13.65 -2.63 -7.76
CA PRO A 58 -14.96 -3.29 -7.85
C PRO A 58 -15.16 -4.25 -6.69
N SER A 59 -16.39 -4.37 -6.19
CA SER A 59 -16.73 -5.22 -5.03
C SER A 59 -16.32 -6.70 -5.18
N SER A 60 -16.17 -7.16 -6.43
CA SER A 60 -15.71 -8.50 -6.77
C SER A 60 -14.20 -8.69 -6.66
N ILE A 61 -13.42 -7.65 -6.35
CA ILE A 61 -11.97 -7.71 -6.14
C ILE A 61 -11.70 -7.42 -4.67
N LYS A 62 -10.80 -8.20 -4.07
CA LYS A 62 -10.32 -8.02 -2.71
C LYS A 62 -8.80 -7.93 -2.73
N LEU A 63 -8.28 -6.86 -2.15
CA LEU A 63 -6.87 -6.71 -1.84
C LEU A 63 -6.69 -6.91 -0.33
N THR A 64 -6.04 -8.00 0.04
CA THR A 64 -5.81 -8.36 1.44
C THR A 64 -4.30 -8.26 1.71
N PRO A 65 -3.83 -7.28 2.49
CA PRO A 65 -2.45 -7.25 2.93
C PRO A 65 -2.21 -8.31 4.02
N ASN A 66 -0.95 -8.63 4.30
CA ASN A 66 -0.61 -9.20 5.59
C ASN A 66 -0.82 -8.17 6.72
N THR A 67 -0.79 -8.61 7.98
CA THR A 67 -0.99 -7.73 9.15
C THR A 67 0.06 -6.64 9.29
N ALA A 68 1.28 -6.87 8.82
CA ALA A 68 2.37 -5.89 8.88
C ALA A 68 2.21 -4.75 7.84
N ASN A 69 1.33 -4.91 6.84
CA ASN A 69 1.08 -3.91 5.80
C ASN A 69 -0.35 -3.36 5.85
N GLU A 70 -1.06 -3.54 6.98
CA GLU A 70 -2.44 -3.11 7.15
C GLU A 70 -2.65 -1.63 6.77
N ARG A 71 -1.72 -0.76 7.21
CA ARG A 71 -1.80 0.69 7.01
C ARG A 71 -1.03 1.19 5.80
N GLY A 72 0.01 0.46 5.39
CA GLY A 72 0.90 1.00 4.39
C GLY A 72 2.15 0.21 4.15
N VAL A 73 2.91 0.73 3.18
CA VAL A 73 4.26 0.30 2.83
C VAL A 73 5.07 1.57 2.58
N VAL A 74 6.21 1.69 3.25
CA VAL A 74 7.17 2.76 3.02
C VAL A 74 8.35 2.22 2.20
N PHE A 75 8.76 3.01 1.22
CA PHE A 75 9.94 2.77 0.40
C PHE A 75 10.98 3.84 0.71
N ASN A 76 12.13 3.44 1.22
CA ASN A 76 13.20 4.40 1.49
C ASN A 76 13.97 4.79 0.21
N ARG A 77 15.00 5.64 0.37
CA ARG A 77 15.80 6.16 -0.75
C ARG A 77 16.54 5.07 -1.55
N SER A 78 16.92 3.97 -0.89
CA SER A 78 17.55 2.81 -1.55
C SER A 78 16.52 1.84 -2.16
N GLY A 79 15.22 2.12 -2.00
CA GLY A 79 14.13 1.30 -2.52
C GLY A 79 13.72 0.15 -1.61
N GLN A 80 14.29 0.02 -0.41
CA GLN A 80 13.89 -0.99 0.56
C GLN A 80 12.46 -0.73 1.03
N ALA A 81 11.69 -1.81 1.19
CA ALA A 81 10.30 -1.76 1.59
C ALA A 81 10.15 -2.15 3.06
N SER A 82 9.40 -1.35 3.81
CA SER A 82 8.96 -1.67 5.18
C SER A 82 7.44 -1.56 5.28
N GLY A 83 6.81 -2.49 6.01
CA GLY A 83 5.38 -2.43 6.30
C GLY A 83 5.04 -1.35 7.32
N VAL A 84 3.78 -0.90 7.32
CA VAL A 84 3.20 -0.05 8.36
C VAL A 84 1.98 -0.75 8.95
N ALA A 85 2.02 -1.00 10.26
CA ALA A 85 0.94 -1.63 11.01
C ALA A 85 0.60 -0.78 12.23
N SER A 86 -0.69 -0.52 12.45
CA SER A 86 -1.14 0.35 13.55
C SER A 86 -0.39 1.70 13.63
N GLY A 87 0.03 2.25 12.47
CA GLY A 87 0.78 3.51 12.38
C GLY A 87 2.29 3.40 12.62
N ASN A 88 2.83 2.21 12.92
CA ASN A 88 4.24 1.99 13.19
C ASN A 88 4.93 1.26 12.02
N VAL A 89 6.16 1.67 11.71
CA VAL A 89 6.99 0.98 10.72
C VAL A 89 7.45 -0.38 11.28
N VAL A 90 7.21 -1.43 10.52
CA VAL A 90 7.64 -2.80 10.80
C VAL A 90 8.67 -3.20 9.74
N SER A 91 9.85 -3.65 10.17
CA SER A 91 10.99 -3.99 9.29
C SER A 91 10.79 -5.32 8.54
N THR A 92 9.71 -5.39 7.77
CA THR A 92 9.35 -6.50 6.90
C THR A 92 8.93 -5.94 5.55
N GLY A 93 9.03 -6.76 4.50
CA GLY A 93 8.51 -6.39 3.19
C GLY A 93 6.99 -6.23 3.17
N ALA A 94 6.41 -6.27 1.98
CA ALA A 94 4.97 -6.27 1.84
C ALA A 94 4.43 -7.49 1.11
N VAL A 95 3.31 -8.03 1.57
CA VAL A 95 2.58 -9.11 0.88
C VAL A 95 1.14 -8.70 0.70
N PHE A 96 0.66 -8.79 -0.54
CA PHE A 96 -0.72 -8.51 -0.91
C PHE A 96 -1.31 -9.70 -1.65
N GLU A 97 -2.40 -10.23 -1.13
CA GLU A 97 -3.24 -11.19 -1.83
C GLU A 97 -4.32 -10.43 -2.60
N ILE A 98 -4.46 -10.77 -3.88
CA ILE A 98 -5.39 -10.16 -4.82
C ILE A 98 -6.31 -11.27 -5.29
N CYS A 99 -7.57 -11.22 -4.84
CA CYS A 99 -8.56 -12.24 -5.13
C CYS A 99 -9.78 -11.65 -5.80
N SER A 100 -10.39 -12.43 -6.70
CA SER A 100 -11.71 -12.12 -7.24
C SER A 100 -12.77 -13.02 -6.62
N GLY A 101 -13.90 -12.46 -6.19
CA GLY A 101 -15.05 -13.24 -5.75
C GLY A 101 -15.71 -14.10 -6.84
N LYS A 102 -15.20 -14.03 -8.08
CA LYS A 102 -15.68 -14.81 -9.24
C LYS A 102 -14.74 -15.95 -9.62
N LEU A 103 -13.52 -15.98 -9.11
CA LEU A 103 -12.48 -16.94 -9.51
C LEU A 103 -11.89 -17.61 -8.27
N LYS A 104 -11.52 -18.88 -8.40
CA LYS A 104 -10.78 -19.61 -7.36
C LYS A 104 -9.27 -19.38 -7.41
N GLU A 105 -8.78 -18.72 -8.46
CA GLU A 105 -7.38 -18.36 -8.63
C GLU A 105 -7.21 -16.84 -8.58
N GLY A 106 -6.18 -16.40 -7.87
CA GLY A 106 -5.78 -15.01 -7.68
C GLY A 106 -4.27 -14.86 -7.77
N ARG A 107 -3.77 -13.72 -7.27
CA ARG A 107 -2.35 -13.38 -7.27
C ARG A 107 -1.87 -13.01 -5.89
N GLU A 108 -0.66 -13.41 -5.56
CA GLU A 108 0.07 -12.87 -4.43
C GLU A 108 1.16 -11.95 -4.98
N THR A 109 1.25 -10.73 -4.46
CA THR A 109 2.32 -9.79 -4.79
C THR A 109 3.17 -9.59 -3.56
N THR A 110 4.46 -9.87 -3.68
CA THR A 110 5.44 -9.70 -2.61
C THR A 110 6.41 -8.59 -2.98
N PHE A 111 6.58 -7.64 -2.09
CA PHE A 111 7.70 -6.72 -2.07
C PHE A 111 8.67 -7.21 -1.00
N GLY A 112 9.79 -7.81 -1.39
CA GLY A 112 10.81 -8.19 -0.42
C GLY A 112 11.33 -6.97 0.34
N ALA A 113 11.89 -7.17 1.54
CA ALA A 113 12.44 -6.07 2.34
C ALA A 113 13.52 -5.25 1.59
N THR A 114 14.18 -5.84 0.60
CA THR A 114 15.14 -5.16 -0.29
C THR A 114 14.50 -4.38 -1.45
N GLY A 115 13.17 -4.32 -1.52
CA GLY A 115 12.42 -3.58 -2.53
C GLY A 115 12.01 -4.37 -3.77
N ARG A 116 12.47 -5.62 -3.91
CA ARG A 116 12.14 -6.44 -5.09
C ARG A 116 10.68 -6.85 -5.07
N ALA A 117 9.94 -6.46 -6.12
CA ALA A 117 8.59 -6.93 -6.37
C ALA A 117 8.60 -8.29 -7.09
N SER A 118 7.73 -9.20 -6.70
CA SER A 118 7.45 -10.47 -7.36
C SER A 118 5.96 -10.80 -7.28
N THR A 119 5.47 -11.57 -8.26
CA THR A 119 4.07 -12.03 -8.28
C THR A 119 4.01 -13.55 -8.39
N GLY A 120 3.08 -14.15 -7.65
CA GLY A 120 2.79 -15.58 -7.64
C GLY A 120 1.31 -15.86 -7.92
N ARG A 121 0.97 -17.13 -8.13
CA ARG A 121 -0.44 -17.58 -8.12
C ARG A 121 -0.85 -17.86 -6.68
N LYS A 122 -2.12 -17.66 -6.36
CA LYS A 122 -2.69 -17.93 -5.04
C LYS A 122 -4.11 -18.46 -5.21
N THR A 123 -4.46 -19.51 -4.47
CA THR A 123 -5.86 -19.96 -4.41
C THR A 123 -6.64 -19.00 -3.52
N CYS A 124 -7.74 -18.49 -4.05
CA CYS A 124 -8.64 -17.61 -3.32
C CYS A 124 -9.57 -18.42 -2.41
N PRO A 125 -10.01 -17.84 -1.28
CA PRO A 125 -11.00 -18.47 -0.40
C PRO A 125 -12.30 -18.87 -1.14
#